data_AF-A0A6V7PPG3-F1
#
_entry.id   AF-A0A6V7PPG3-F1
#
_cell.length_a   1.000
_cell.length_b   1.000
_cell.length_c   1.000
_cell.angle_alpha   90.00
_cell.angle_beta   90.00
_cell.angle_gamma   90.00
#
_symmetry.space_group_name_H-M   'P 1'
#
loop_
_entity.id
_entity.type
_entity.pdbx_description
1 polymer ?
#
loop_
_entity_poly.entity_id
_entity_poly.type
_entity_poly.pdbx_seq_one_letter_code
_entity_poly.pdbx_strand_id
1 'polypeptide(L)'
;MDWLTKYFATIDCKNRTVTFREPGQAEVVYRGCQSSLFAMTISSSRARQLISRGCVAYLATVVLRGEDDAPKIEDIPVVREFGDVFPAELPGMPPDREIEFVVDLVPGTTPISKAPYRMAPAELKELKALLQDLLWTRVS
;
A
#
# COMPACT_ATOMS: atom_id res chain seq x y z
N MET A 1 -9.69 13.70 -6.29
CA MET A 1 -10.91 13.37 -5.53
C MET A 1 -10.51 12.43 -4.41
N ASP A 2 -10.54 12.91 -3.17
CA ASP A 2 -10.19 12.13 -1.99
C ASP A 2 -11.37 11.21 -1.61
N TRP A 3 -11.09 9.90 -1.59
CA TRP A 3 -12.06 8.87 -1.21
C TRP A 3 -12.70 9.12 0.16
N LEU A 4 -12.02 9.83 1.07
CA LEU A 4 -12.56 10.22 2.37
C LEU A 4 -13.82 11.09 2.23
N THR A 5 -13.83 12.06 1.30
CA THR A 5 -15.01 12.89 1.05
C THR A 5 -16.15 12.07 0.44
N LYS A 6 -15.85 11.11 -0.45
CA LYS A 6 -16.85 10.20 -1.04
C LYS A 6 -17.64 9.44 0.03
N TYR A 7 -16.96 8.98 1.08
CA TYR A 7 -17.57 8.18 2.17
C TYR A 7 -17.92 8.99 3.43
N PHE A 8 -17.89 10.33 3.35
CA PHE A 8 -18.15 11.22 4.49
C PHE A 8 -17.32 10.84 5.73
N ALA A 9 -16.06 10.47 5.49
CA ALA A 9 -15.18 9.95 6.51
C ALA A 9 -14.66 11.08 7.42
N THR A 10 -14.80 10.91 8.72
CA THR A 10 -14.24 11.81 9.74
C THR A 10 -13.13 11.09 10.51
N ILE A 11 -11.94 11.67 10.52
CA ILE A 11 -10.77 11.13 11.25
C ILE A 11 -10.60 11.91 12.55
N ASP A 12 -10.77 11.23 13.68
CA ASP A 12 -10.42 11.75 15.00
C ASP A 12 -9.12 11.09 15.46
N CYS A 13 -8.00 11.79 15.24
CA CYS A 13 -6.68 11.32 15.60
C CYS A 13 -6.51 11.14 17.12
N LYS A 14 -7.19 11.97 17.93
CA LYS A 14 -7.07 11.93 19.40
C LYS A 14 -7.66 10.64 19.94
N ASN A 15 -8.85 10.28 19.48
CA ASN A 15 -9.54 9.05 19.86
C ASN A 15 -9.17 7.85 18.97
N ARG A 16 -8.33 8.07 17.96
CA ARG A 16 -7.88 7.08 16.96
C ARG A 16 -9.06 6.41 16.27
N THR A 17 -10.08 7.20 15.95
CA THR A 17 -11.30 6.69 15.32
C THR A 17 -11.44 7.24 13.92
N VAL A 18 -11.87 6.38 13.00
CA VAL A 18 -12.33 6.76 11.67
C VAL A 18 -13.82 6.44 11.60
N THR A 19 -14.63 7.45 11.31
CA THR A 19 -16.09 7.33 11.29
C THR A 19 -16.59 7.57 9.88
N PHE A 20 -17.36 6.63 9.34
CA PHE A 20 -17.96 6.72 8.00
C PHE A 20 -19.46 6.99 8.12
N ARG A 21 -19.93 8.04 7.43
CA ARG A 21 -21.32 8.55 7.54
C ARG A 21 -21.98 8.69 6.17
N GLU A 22 -21.94 7.61 5.40
CA GLU A 22 -22.59 7.61 4.09
C GLU A 22 -24.12 7.73 4.22
N PRO A 23 -24.77 8.67 3.52
CA PRO A 23 -26.22 8.83 3.58
C PRO A 23 -26.94 7.53 3.18
N GLY A 24 -27.80 7.02 4.07
CA GLY A 24 -28.58 5.81 3.82
C GLY A 24 -27.92 4.50 4.27
N GLN A 25 -26.70 4.54 4.80
CA GLN A 25 -26.05 3.39 5.45
C GLN A 25 -25.94 3.61 6.96
N ALA A 26 -25.76 2.52 7.71
CA ALA A 26 -25.45 2.61 9.13
C ALA A 26 -24.08 3.25 9.34
N GLU A 27 -23.94 4.09 10.37
CA GLU A 27 -22.65 4.68 10.74
C GLU A 27 -21.67 3.57 11.13
N VAL A 28 -20.51 3.55 10.48
CA VAL A 28 -19.44 2.59 10.77
C VAL A 28 -18.29 3.32 11.46
N VAL A 29 -17.97 2.91 12.68
CA VAL A 29 -16.87 3.48 13.47
C VAL A 29 -15.76 2.46 13.61
N TYR A 30 -14.61 2.75 13.00
CA TYR A 30 -13.38 2.01 13.23
C TYR A 30 -12.60 2.69 14.33
N ARG A 31 -12.27 1.95 15.39
CA ARG A 31 -11.39 2.42 16.45
C ARG A 31 -10.06 1.69 16.34
N GLY A 32 -8.98 2.43 16.19
CA GLY A 32 -7.62 1.90 16.21
C GLY A 32 -7.38 1.15 17.52
N CYS A 33 -7.14 -0.14 17.42
CA CYS A 33 -6.79 -0.96 18.58
C CYS A 33 -5.35 -0.65 18.97
N GLN A 34 -5.15 -0.05 20.14
CA GLN A 34 -3.87 -0.17 20.83
C GLN A 34 -3.80 -1.59 21.38
N SER A 35 -3.50 -2.56 20.53
CA SER A 35 -3.01 -3.83 21.02
C SER A 35 -1.61 -3.57 21.57
N SER A 36 -1.57 -3.06 22.80
CA SER A 36 -0.53 -3.46 23.75
C SER A 36 -0.40 -4.97 23.63
N LEU A 37 0.82 -5.48 23.66
CA LEU A 37 1.23 -6.89 23.46
C LEU A 37 0.60 -7.92 24.43
N PHE A 38 -0.54 -7.59 25.03
CA PHE A 38 -1.34 -8.39 25.93
C PHE A 38 -2.82 -8.11 25.64
N ALA A 39 -3.37 -8.74 24.60
CA ALA A 39 -4.77 -9.14 24.71
C ALA A 39 -4.84 -9.94 26.01
N MET A 40 -5.54 -9.44 27.03
CA MET A 40 -5.55 -10.06 28.35
C MET A 40 -6.18 -11.44 28.23
N THR A 41 -5.36 -12.47 28.06
CA THR A 41 -5.80 -13.85 27.91
C THR A 41 -6.32 -14.31 29.25
N ILE A 42 -7.60 -14.66 29.30
CA ILE A 42 -8.24 -15.21 30.49
C ILE A 42 -8.35 -16.73 30.35
N SER A 43 -8.35 -17.43 31.48
CA SER A 43 -8.62 -18.87 31.48
C SER A 43 -10.05 -19.17 31.03
N SER A 44 -10.28 -20.37 30.51
CA SER A 44 -11.63 -20.84 30.13
C SER A 44 -12.61 -20.84 31.31
N SER A 45 -12.14 -21.12 32.53
CA SER A 45 -12.94 -21.05 33.75
C SER A 45 -13.40 -19.63 34.06
N ARG A 46 -12.50 -18.64 33.92
CA ARG A 46 -12.81 -17.23 34.14
C ARG A 46 -13.71 -16.67 33.03
N ALA A 47 -13.52 -17.10 31.80
CA ALA A 47 -14.42 -16.78 30.69
C ALA A 47 -15.85 -17.31 30.97
N ARG A 48 -16.00 -18.57 31.38
CA ARG A 48 -17.30 -19.16 31.75
C ARG A 48 -17.96 -18.41 32.91
N GLN A 49 -17.18 -18.01 33.92
CA GLN A 49 -17.69 -17.24 35.06
C GLN A 49 -18.19 -15.85 34.65
N LEU A 50 -17.52 -15.18 33.72
CA LEU A 50 -17.96 -13.87 33.23
C LEU A 50 -19.25 -14.00 32.40
N ILE A 51 -19.33 -15.02 31.55
CA ILE A 51 -20.55 -15.32 30.78
C ILE A 51 -21.73 -15.62 31.72
N SER A 52 -21.53 -16.42 32.76
CA SER A 52 -22.60 -16.74 33.72
C SER A 52 -23.05 -15.54 34.57
N ARG A 53 -22.21 -14.50 34.67
CA ARG A 53 -22.53 -13.22 35.30
C ARG A 53 -23.24 -12.22 34.35
N GLY A 54 -23.53 -12.63 33.13
CA GLY A 54 -24.28 -11.83 32.15
C GLY A 54 -23.41 -11.01 31.19
N CYS A 55 -22.09 -11.23 31.14
CA CYS A 55 -21.25 -10.59 30.12
C CYS A 55 -21.52 -11.17 28.73
N VAL A 56 -21.58 -10.29 27.72
CA VAL A 56 -21.73 -10.69 26.31
C VAL A 56 -20.42 -11.27 25.80
N ALA A 57 -20.49 -12.44 25.17
CA ALA A 57 -19.35 -13.09 24.53
C ALA A 57 -19.57 -13.21 23.03
N TYR A 58 -18.50 -13.02 22.26
CA TYR A 58 -18.47 -13.20 20.82
C TYR A 58 -17.48 -14.32 20.48
N LEU A 59 -17.87 -15.19 19.56
CA LEU A 59 -16.97 -16.19 18.99
C LEU A 59 -16.40 -15.60 17.69
N ALA A 60 -15.07 -15.43 17.65
CA ALA A 60 -14.36 -15.06 16.43
C ALA A 60 -13.58 -16.28 15.93
N THR A 61 -13.84 -16.68 14.69
CA THR A 61 -13.14 -17.78 14.04
C THR A 61 -12.13 -17.17 13.08
N VAL A 62 -10.84 -17.46 13.29
CA VAL A 62 -9.79 -17.08 12.34
C VAL A 62 -9.59 -18.26 11.41
N VAL A 63 -9.99 -18.11 10.15
CA VAL A 63 -9.74 -19.09 9.09
C VAL A 63 -8.50 -18.65 8.35
N LEU A 64 -7.40 -19.41 8.51
CA LEU A 64 -6.22 -19.24 7.67
C LEU A 64 -6.54 -19.87 6.31
N ARG A 65 -6.75 -19.02 5.31
CA ARG A 65 -6.86 -19.44 3.92
C ARG A 65 -5.44 -19.68 3.36
N GLY A 66 -5.26 -20.76 2.60
CA GLY A 66 -3.98 -21.05 1.93
C GLY A 66 -3.62 -19.97 0.92
N GLU A 67 -2.38 -19.97 0.42
CA GLU A 67 -1.91 -18.99 -0.58
C GLU A 67 -2.78 -18.98 -1.85
N ASP A 68 -3.36 -20.12 -2.23
CA ASP A 68 -4.30 -20.26 -3.36
C ASP A 68 -5.70 -19.66 -3.10
N ASP A 69 -6.00 -19.35 -1.84
CA ASP A 69 -7.32 -18.95 -1.34
C ASP A 69 -7.28 -17.51 -0.76
N ALA A 70 -6.11 -16.86 -0.87
CA ALA A 70 -5.94 -15.43 -0.67
C ALA A 70 -6.53 -14.67 -1.88
N PRO A 71 -7.31 -13.60 -1.66
CA PRO A 71 -7.80 -12.77 -2.75
C PRO A 71 -6.61 -12.24 -3.56
N LYS A 72 -6.66 -12.41 -4.87
CA LYS A 72 -5.68 -11.81 -5.76
C LYS A 72 -5.77 -10.30 -5.62
N ILE A 73 -4.69 -9.59 -5.95
CA ILE A 73 -4.73 -8.12 -5.92
C ILE A 73 -5.82 -7.58 -6.85
N GLU A 74 -6.12 -8.32 -7.93
CA GLU A 74 -7.22 -8.11 -8.88
C GLU A 74 -8.63 -8.20 -8.24
N ASP A 75 -8.78 -8.90 -7.12
CA ASP A 75 -10.06 -9.05 -6.41
C ASP A 75 -10.37 -7.85 -5.51
N ILE A 76 -9.39 -6.97 -5.27
CA ILE A 76 -9.57 -5.75 -4.49
C ILE A 76 -10.33 -4.74 -5.36
N PRO A 77 -11.55 -4.29 -4.97
CA PRO A 77 -12.40 -3.45 -5.82
C PRO A 77 -11.71 -2.20 -6.38
N VAL A 78 -10.90 -1.52 -5.56
CA VAL A 78 -10.10 -0.36 -5.98
C VAL A 78 -9.02 -0.74 -6.98
N VAL A 79 -8.29 -1.83 -6.78
CA VAL A 79 -7.20 -2.21 -7.70
C VAL A 79 -7.75 -2.66 -9.04
N ARG A 80 -8.90 -3.35 -9.04
CA ARG A 80 -9.61 -3.74 -10.27
C ARG A 80 -10.02 -2.56 -11.14
N GLU A 81 -10.32 -1.41 -10.54
CA GLU A 81 -10.63 -0.17 -11.27
C GLU A 81 -9.39 0.46 -11.94
N PHE A 82 -8.18 0.08 -11.53
CA PHE A 82 -6.90 0.61 -12.01
C PHE A 82 -5.91 -0.50 -12.44
N GLY A 83 -6.42 -1.58 -13.03
CA GLY A 83 -5.59 -2.72 -13.45
C GLY A 83 -4.52 -2.36 -14.49
N ASP A 84 -4.75 -1.30 -15.25
CA ASP A 84 -3.82 -0.70 -16.22
C ASP A 84 -2.67 0.10 -15.58
N VAL A 85 -2.82 0.54 -14.33
CA VAL A 85 -1.80 1.31 -13.59
C VAL A 85 -0.73 0.39 -12.98
N PHE A 86 -1.05 -0.88 -12.74
CA PHE A 86 -0.15 -1.87 -12.14
C PHE A 86 0.10 -3.08 -13.04
N PRO A 87 0.61 -2.90 -14.27
CA PRO A 87 0.95 -4.02 -15.14
C PRO A 87 2.14 -4.80 -14.55
N ALA A 88 2.19 -6.11 -14.84
CA ALA A 88 3.29 -6.98 -14.40
C ALA A 88 4.66 -6.52 -14.96
N GLU A 89 4.64 -5.87 -16.13
CA GLU A 89 5.79 -5.25 -16.77
C GLU A 89 5.44 -3.81 -17.13
N LEU A 90 6.38 -2.87 -16.94
CA LEU A 90 6.14 -1.46 -17.27
C LEU A 90 5.92 -1.30 -18.79
N PRO A 91 4.93 -0.50 -19.23
CA PRO A 91 4.54 -0.38 -20.64
C PRO A 91 5.55 0.42 -21.50
N GLY A 92 6.79 0.54 -21.05
CA GLY A 92 7.84 1.31 -21.70
C GLY A 92 7.94 2.75 -21.22
N MET A 93 8.45 3.64 -22.08
CA MET A 93 8.59 5.04 -21.76
C MET A 93 7.21 5.69 -21.64
N PRO A 94 6.98 6.60 -20.67
CA PRO A 94 5.75 7.37 -20.68
C PRO A 94 5.61 8.09 -22.03
N PRO A 95 4.38 8.24 -22.55
CA PRO A 95 4.14 8.99 -23.78
C PRO A 95 4.66 10.43 -23.62
N ASP A 96 4.97 11.06 -24.75
CA ASP A 96 5.36 12.47 -24.78
C ASP A 96 4.33 13.29 -24.00
N ARG A 97 4.81 13.95 -22.94
CA ARG A 97 3.98 14.82 -22.10
C ARG A 97 4.01 16.20 -22.71
N GLU A 98 2.85 16.87 -22.73
CA GLU A 98 2.75 18.28 -23.16
C GLU A 98 3.59 19.24 -22.28
N ILE A 99 3.99 18.78 -21.09
CA ILE A 99 4.80 19.52 -20.14
C ILE A 99 6.24 19.02 -20.21
N GLU A 100 7.14 19.89 -20.67
CA GLU A 100 8.58 19.66 -20.58
C GLU A 100 9.05 19.83 -19.14
N PHE A 101 9.76 18.82 -18.61
CA PHE A 101 10.43 18.94 -17.31
C PHE A 101 11.74 19.69 -17.49
N VAL A 102 11.77 20.95 -17.07
CA VAL A 102 12.99 21.76 -17.06
C VAL A 102 13.74 21.55 -15.75
N VAL A 103 15.05 21.32 -15.84
CA VAL A 103 15.93 21.29 -14.67
C VAL A 103 16.55 22.67 -14.51
N ASP A 104 16.00 23.46 -13.59
CA ASP A 104 16.53 24.78 -13.26
C ASP A 104 17.87 24.66 -12.52
N LEU A 105 18.90 25.30 -13.06
CA LEU A 105 20.21 25.36 -12.42
C LEU A 105 20.35 26.66 -11.62
N VAL A 106 20.97 26.57 -10.44
CA VAL A 106 21.37 27.76 -9.69
C VAL A 106 22.37 28.56 -10.55
N PRO A 107 22.23 29.89 -10.69
CA PRO A 107 23.17 30.70 -11.45
C PRO A 107 24.63 30.44 -11.05
N GLY A 108 25.50 30.22 -12.03
CA GLY A 108 26.91 29.87 -11.82
C GLY A 108 27.20 28.37 -11.69
N THR A 109 26.20 27.49 -11.77
CA THR A 109 26.42 26.03 -11.82
C THR A 109 27.09 25.64 -13.13
N THR A 110 28.23 24.95 -13.04
CA THR A 110 28.94 24.38 -14.18
C THR A 110 28.68 22.87 -14.30
N PRO A 111 28.75 22.29 -15.51
CA PRO A 111 28.63 20.83 -15.69
C PRO A 111 29.62 20.06 -14.84
N ILE A 112 29.17 18.95 -14.25
CA ILE A 112 29.99 18.07 -13.43
C ILE A 112 30.47 16.90 -14.29
N SER A 113 31.78 16.66 -14.31
CA SER A 113 32.37 15.46 -14.88
C SER A 113 33.09 14.68 -13.79
N LYS A 114 32.67 13.43 -13.56
CA LYS A 114 33.26 12.51 -12.57
C LYS A 114 33.57 11.19 -13.26
N ALA A 115 34.73 10.61 -12.95
CA ALA A 115 35.07 9.28 -13.44
C ALA A 115 34.09 8.24 -12.87
N PRO A 116 33.66 7.24 -13.67
CA PRO A 116 32.88 6.13 -13.16
C PRO A 116 33.63 5.36 -12.07
N TYR A 117 32.88 4.81 -11.12
CA TYR A 117 33.46 3.92 -10.11
C TYR A 117 33.95 2.62 -10.74
N ARG A 118 34.99 2.03 -10.15
CA ARG A 118 35.47 0.71 -10.55
C ARG A 118 34.46 -0.34 -10.09
N MET A 119 34.08 -1.21 -11.01
CA MET A 119 33.16 -2.33 -10.79
C MET A 119 33.87 -3.64 -11.15
N ALA A 120 33.49 -4.74 -10.51
CA ALA A 120 33.99 -6.06 -10.85
C ALA A 120 33.46 -6.51 -12.23
N PRO A 121 34.12 -7.48 -12.91
CA PRO A 121 33.66 -7.97 -14.21
C PRO A 121 32.23 -8.52 -14.23
N ALA A 122 31.76 -9.11 -13.11
CA ALA A 122 30.39 -9.58 -12.97
C ALA A 122 29.38 -8.43 -12.94
N GLU A 123 29.63 -7.40 -12.14
CA GLU A 123 28.80 -6.19 -12.05
C GLU A 123 28.74 -5.44 -13.38
N LEU A 124 29.86 -5.35 -14.12
CA LEU A 124 29.89 -4.74 -15.45
C LEU A 124 29.04 -5.53 -16.46
N LYS A 125 28.98 -6.86 -16.35
CA LYS A 125 28.14 -7.69 -17.21
C LYS A 125 26.66 -7.45 -16.94
N GLU A 126 26.27 -7.35 -15.66
CA GLU A 126 24.90 -7.03 -15.25
C GLU A 126 24.50 -5.61 -15.69
N LEU A 127 25.37 -4.62 -15.44
CA LEU A 127 25.15 -3.24 -15.87
C LEU A 127 24.97 -3.16 -17.39
N LYS A 128 25.78 -3.90 -18.16
CA LYS A 128 25.63 -3.95 -19.62
C LYS A 128 24.28 -4.54 -20.03
N ALA A 129 23.82 -5.61 -19.38
CA ALA A 129 22.52 -6.21 -19.68
C ALA A 129 21.38 -5.23 -19.39
N LEU A 130 21.41 -4.54 -18.25
CA LEU A 130 20.41 -3.52 -17.90
C LEU A 130 20.42 -2.34 -18.87
N LEU A 131 21.61 -1.86 -19.29
CA LEU A 131 21.71 -0.80 -20.29
C LEU A 131 21.16 -1.22 -21.65
N GLN A 132 21.36 -2.48 -22.06
CA GLN A 132 20.80 -3.02 -23.30
C GLN A 132 19.27 -3.08 -23.23
N ASP A 133 18.73 -3.53 -22.10
CA ASP A 133 17.28 -3.59 -21.86
C ASP A 133 16.66 -2.19 -21.95
N LEU A 134 17.22 -1.21 -21.21
CA LEU A 134 16.77 0.19 -21.23
C LEU A 134 16.82 0.85 -22.61
N LEU A 135 17.85 0.57 -23.40
CA LEU A 135 17.98 1.11 -24.75
C LEU A 135 17.00 0.46 -25.72
N TRP A 136 16.65 -0.81 -25.51
CA TRP A 136 15.66 -1.53 -26.30
C TRP A 136 14.24 -1.01 -26.06
N THR A 137 13.91 -0.67 -24.82
CA THR A 137 12.62 -0.07 -24.44
C THR A 137 12.34 1.30 -25.09
N ARG A 138 13.36 1.97 -25.65
CA ARG A 138 13.25 3.31 -26.25
C ARG A 138 12.79 3.34 -27.72
N VAL A 139 12.70 2.19 -28.40
CA VAL A 139 12.53 2.12 -29.87
C VAL A 139 11.27 1.34 -30.30
N SER A 140 10.41 0.93 -29.36
CA SER A 140 9.12 0.27 -29.63
C SER A 140 7.97 1.21 -29.33
#